data_AF-A0A9E3X1X1-F1
#
_entry.id   AF-A0A9E3X1X1-F1
#
_cell.length_a   1.000
_cell.length_b   1.000
_cell.length_c   1.000
_cell.angle_alpha   90.00
_cell.angle_beta   90.00
_cell.angle_gamma   90.00
#
_symmetry.space_group_name_H-M   'P 1'
#
loop_
_entity.id
_entity.type
_entity.pdbx_description
1 polymer ?
#
loop_
_entity_poly.entity_id
_entity_poly.type
_entity_poly.pdbx_seq_one_letter_code
_entity_poly.pdbx_strand_id
1 'polypeptide(L)'
;MFPSDSTDNPIAKRIREAVSGLRQTKERTVIPIDTSQERVNSSIRTLARSRVSNILRQLRSASGYSYEDLTEKTGLPKQLLFDIEYKEQRLTLDQLRLLADCYGVEVNDILGVDVE
;
A
#
# COMPACT_ATOMS: atom_id res chain seq x y z
N MET A 1 -29.75 -61.71 -29.07
CA MET A 1 -28.72 -60.72 -29.46
C MET A 1 -29.35 -59.35 -29.25
N PHE A 2 -29.13 -58.77 -28.06
CA PHE A 2 -29.90 -57.62 -27.59
C PHE A 2 -29.36 -56.31 -28.21
N PRO A 3 -30.23 -55.45 -28.76
CA PRO A 3 -29.87 -54.10 -29.19
C PRO A 3 -30.08 -53.11 -28.04
N SER A 4 -29.27 -52.05 -27.97
CA SER A 4 -29.70 -50.66 -27.70
C SER A 4 -28.49 -49.78 -27.42
N ASP A 5 -28.09 -49.07 -28.47
CA ASP A 5 -27.52 -47.73 -28.35
C ASP A 5 -28.58 -46.82 -27.71
N SER A 6 -28.25 -46.17 -26.59
CA SER A 6 -29.02 -45.06 -26.00
C SER A 6 -28.11 -44.30 -25.04
N THR A 7 -27.19 -43.59 -25.66
CA THR A 7 -26.43 -42.48 -25.10
C THR A 7 -27.37 -41.32 -24.79
N ASP A 8 -28.07 -41.38 -23.66
CA ASP A 8 -28.65 -40.16 -23.08
C ASP A 8 -28.74 -40.32 -21.57
N ASN A 9 -27.59 -40.22 -20.90
CA ASN A 9 -27.56 -40.20 -19.45
C ASN A 9 -27.92 -38.78 -18.98
N PRO A 10 -29.15 -38.55 -18.47
CA PRO A 10 -29.63 -37.21 -18.12
C PRO A 10 -28.82 -36.59 -16.98
N ILE A 11 -28.18 -37.43 -16.16
CA ILE A 11 -27.32 -37.00 -15.05
C ILE A 11 -26.02 -36.41 -15.62
N ALA A 12 -25.44 -37.05 -16.64
CA ALA A 12 -24.23 -36.55 -17.28
C ALA A 12 -24.46 -35.19 -17.97
N LYS A 13 -25.67 -34.97 -18.53
CA LYS A 13 -26.07 -33.70 -19.14
C LYS A 13 -26.22 -32.59 -18.08
N ARG A 14 -26.90 -32.88 -16.96
CA ARG A 14 -27.08 -31.94 -15.84
C ARG A 14 -25.78 -31.56 -15.14
N ILE A 15 -24.86 -32.50 -14.98
CA ILE A 15 -23.51 -32.21 -14.44
C ILE A 15 -22.76 -31.27 -15.39
N ARG A 16 -22.85 -31.50 -16.70
CA ARG A 16 -22.16 -30.68 -17.71
C ARG A 16 -22.73 -29.25 -17.76
N GLU A 17 -24.04 -29.10 -17.62
CA GLU A 17 -24.72 -27.80 -17.53
C GLU A 17 -24.35 -27.06 -16.23
N ALA A 18 -24.34 -27.75 -15.08
CA ALA A 18 -23.94 -27.16 -13.80
C ALA A 18 -22.47 -26.70 -13.79
N VAL A 19 -21.56 -27.51 -14.36
CA VAL A 19 -20.13 -27.16 -14.50
C VAL A 19 -19.92 -26.01 -15.49
N SER A 20 -20.73 -25.93 -16.54
CA SER A 20 -20.67 -24.82 -17.50
C SER A 20 -21.15 -23.50 -16.88
N GLY A 21 -22.22 -23.53 -16.07
CA GLY A 21 -22.69 -22.36 -15.31
C GLY A 21 -21.69 -21.87 -14.26
N LEU A 22 -21.00 -22.79 -13.57
CA LEU A 22 -19.95 -22.47 -12.59
C LEU A 22 -18.70 -21.81 -13.21
N ARG A 23 -18.40 -22.11 -14.49
CA ARG A 23 -17.32 -21.42 -15.22
C ARG A 23 -17.69 -19.99 -15.59
N GLN A 24 -18.98 -19.69 -15.75
CA GLN A 24 -19.48 -18.38 -16.14
C GLN A 24 -19.60 -17.41 -14.95
N THR A 25 -19.81 -17.91 -13.73
CA THR A 25 -19.89 -17.08 -12.50
C THR A 25 -18.53 -16.60 -11.97
N LYS A 26 -17.44 -16.80 -12.73
CA LYS A 26 -16.08 -16.33 -12.38
C LYS A 26 -15.53 -15.33 -13.39
N GLU A 27 -16.39 -14.58 -14.07
CA GLU A 27 -15.95 -13.28 -14.56
C GLU A 27 -15.90 -12.32 -13.37
N ARG A 28 -14.77 -12.39 -12.66
CA ARG A 28 -14.32 -11.33 -11.77
C ARG A 28 -14.40 -10.05 -12.59
N THR A 29 -15.31 -9.15 -12.26
CA THR A 29 -15.44 -7.86 -12.91
C THR A 29 -14.10 -7.15 -12.80
N VAL A 30 -13.27 -7.23 -13.85
CA VAL A 30 -12.07 -6.43 -13.98
C VAL A 30 -12.58 -5.08 -14.38
N ILE A 31 -12.91 -4.25 -13.39
CA ILE A 31 -13.08 -2.82 -13.63
C ILE A 31 -11.78 -2.40 -14.33
N PRO A 32 -11.84 -1.83 -15.55
CA PRO A 32 -10.64 -1.37 -16.22
C PRO A 32 -9.93 -0.41 -15.27
N ILE A 33 -8.73 -0.77 -14.83
CA ILE A 33 -7.89 0.15 -14.06
C ILE A 33 -7.66 1.33 -15.00
N ASP A 34 -8.26 2.48 -14.70
CA ASP A 34 -7.95 3.70 -15.44
C ASP A 34 -6.46 3.98 -15.22
N THR A 35 -5.66 3.58 -16.20
CA THR A 35 -4.20 3.70 -16.16
C THR A 35 -3.76 5.14 -16.01
N SER A 36 -4.60 6.11 -16.40
CA SER A 36 -4.37 7.54 -16.20
C SER A 36 -4.46 7.89 -14.72
N GLN A 37 -5.50 7.38 -14.04
CA GLN A 37 -5.72 7.63 -12.62
C GLN A 37 -4.65 6.95 -11.75
N GLU A 38 -4.20 5.74 -12.09
CA GLU A 38 -3.11 5.09 -11.36
C GLU A 38 -1.78 5.87 -11.52
N ARG A 39 -1.49 6.42 -12.70
CA ARG A 39 -0.32 7.28 -12.91
C ARG A 39 -0.40 8.52 -12.01
N VAL A 40 -1.53 9.23 -12.02
CA VAL A 40 -1.75 10.40 -11.17
C VAL A 40 -1.57 10.04 -9.69
N ASN A 41 -2.20 8.96 -9.22
CA ASN A 41 -2.07 8.50 -7.84
C ASN A 41 -0.63 8.15 -7.47
N SER A 42 0.11 7.52 -8.38
CA SER A 42 1.52 7.20 -8.16
C SER A 42 2.37 8.46 -8.01
N SER A 43 2.13 9.48 -8.86
CA SER A 43 2.81 10.78 -8.79
C SER A 43 2.49 11.53 -7.50
N ILE A 44 1.22 11.53 -7.07
CA ILE A 44 0.80 12.13 -5.80
C ILE A 44 1.51 11.44 -4.62
N ARG A 45 1.55 10.09 -4.62
CA ARG A 45 2.23 9.33 -3.56
C ARG A 45 3.72 9.63 -3.51
N THR A 46 4.39 9.77 -4.65
CA THR A 46 5.82 10.15 -4.69
C THR A 46 6.03 11.56 -4.18
N LEU A 47 5.21 12.53 -4.62
CA LEU A 47 5.29 13.91 -4.16
C LEU A 47 5.06 14.02 -2.64
N ALA A 48 4.07 13.31 -2.11
CA ALA A 48 3.78 13.29 -0.68
C ALA A 48 4.96 12.73 0.13
N ARG A 49 5.61 11.65 -0.34
CA ARG A 49 6.81 11.10 0.31
C ARG A 49 7.97 12.08 0.30
N SER A 50 8.25 12.68 -0.85
CA SER A 50 9.32 13.69 -0.98
C SER A 50 9.11 14.85 -0.01
N ARG A 51 7.86 15.33 0.14
CA ARG A 51 7.50 16.36 1.13
C ARG A 51 7.80 15.89 2.56
N VAL A 52 7.35 14.71 2.94
CA VAL A 52 7.58 14.14 4.30
C VAL A 52 9.09 14.03 4.57
N SER A 53 9.87 13.48 3.63
CA SER A 53 11.33 13.38 3.75
C SER A 53 11.99 14.74 3.96
N ASN A 54 11.55 15.76 3.21
CA ASN A 54 12.06 17.13 3.35
C ASN A 54 11.72 17.74 4.71
N ILE A 55 10.49 17.58 5.20
CA ILE A 55 10.06 18.09 6.51
C ILE A 55 10.87 17.42 7.63
N LEU A 56 11.02 16.09 7.60
CA LEU A 56 11.80 15.36 8.61
C LEU A 56 13.26 15.82 8.64
N ARG A 57 13.86 16.07 7.48
CA ARG A 57 15.23 16.62 7.39
C ARG A 57 15.33 18.03 7.95
N GLN A 58 14.33 18.87 7.70
CA GLN A 58 14.25 20.23 8.25
C GLN A 58 14.10 20.19 9.78
N LEU A 59 13.21 19.35 10.30
CA LEU A 59 13.01 19.15 11.74
C LEU A 59 14.30 18.67 12.41
N ARG A 60 14.97 17.66 11.85
CA ARG A 60 16.25 17.20 12.37
C ARG A 60 17.30 18.30 12.42
N SER A 61 17.39 19.09 11.35
CA SER A 61 18.36 20.19 11.25
C SER A 61 18.03 21.32 12.23
N ALA A 62 16.75 21.65 12.41
CA ALA A 62 16.29 22.69 13.32
C ALA A 62 16.45 22.29 14.80
N SER A 63 16.21 21.02 15.13
CA SER A 63 16.41 20.49 16.48
C SER A 63 17.88 20.20 16.81
N GLY A 64 18.79 20.27 15.83
CA GLY A 64 20.21 20.00 16.02
C GLY A 64 20.54 18.53 16.31
N TYR A 65 19.62 17.59 16.01
CA TYR A 65 19.83 16.18 16.32
C TYR A 65 20.73 15.50 15.30
N SER A 66 21.67 14.71 15.82
CA SER A 66 22.39 13.72 15.04
C SER A 66 21.52 12.46 14.83
N TYR A 67 21.92 11.59 13.91
CA TYR A 67 21.24 10.30 13.76
C TYR A 67 21.40 9.39 14.99
N GLU A 68 22.47 9.57 15.76
CA GLU A 68 22.69 8.82 17.01
C GLU A 68 21.66 9.25 18.05
N ASP A 69 21.45 10.56 18.22
CA ASP A 69 20.43 11.09 19.14
C ASP A 69 19.02 10.59 18.77
N LEU A 70 18.69 10.58 17.48
CA LEU A 70 17.41 10.07 17.02
C LEU A 70 17.27 8.56 17.24
N THR A 71 18.35 7.80 17.04
CA THR A 71 18.35 6.35 17.29
C THR A 71 18.13 6.07 18.77
N GLU A 72 18.77 6.83 19.66
CA GLU A 72 18.61 6.70 21.11
C GLU A 72 17.19 7.06 21.55
N LYS A 73 16.60 8.12 20.99
CA LYS A 73 15.26 8.61 21.36
C LYS A 73 14.12 7.77 20.79
N THR A 74 14.23 7.35 19.53
CA THR A 74 13.14 6.68 18.81
C THR A 74 13.33 5.16 18.69
N GLY A 75 14.53 4.65 18.98
CA GLY A 75 14.89 3.25 18.74
C GLY A 75 15.01 2.88 17.26
N LEU A 76 14.85 3.83 16.35
CA LEU A 76 14.92 3.59 14.91
C LEU A 76 16.38 3.50 14.44
N PRO A 77 16.75 2.52 13.62
CA PRO A 77 18.12 2.38 13.17
C PRO A 77 18.56 3.55 12.29
N LYS A 78 19.80 4.01 12.47
CA LYS A 78 20.44 5.08 11.68
C LYS A 78 20.27 4.92 10.18
N GLN A 79 20.37 3.68 9.66
CA GLN A 79 20.18 3.38 8.25
C GLN A 79 18.75 3.71 7.77
N LEU A 80 17.73 3.37 8.56
CA LEU A 80 16.34 3.67 8.26
C LEU A 80 16.13 5.19 8.23
N LEU A 81 16.64 5.92 9.22
CA LEU A 81 16.53 7.39 9.27
C LEU A 81 17.14 8.05 8.03
N PHE A 82 18.33 7.59 7.61
CA PHE A 82 18.97 8.07 6.39
C PHE A 82 18.14 7.74 5.14
N ASP A 83 17.64 6.50 5.02
CA ASP A 83 16.86 6.08 3.85
C ASP A 83 15.51 6.82 3.76
N ILE A 84 14.89 7.18 4.89
CA ILE A 84 13.69 8.01 4.92
C ILE A 84 14.00 9.42 4.42
N GLU A 85 15.11 10.04 4.85
CA GLU A 85 15.46 11.41 4.46
C GLU A 85 15.93 11.53 3.00
N TYR A 86 16.65 10.53 2.46
CA TYR A 86 17.35 10.65 1.18
C TYR A 86 16.93 9.65 0.09
N LYS A 87 16.26 8.54 0.44
CA LYS A 87 15.84 7.51 -0.53
C LYS A 87 14.33 7.37 -0.66
N GLU A 88 13.57 8.32 -0.09
CA GLU A 88 12.10 8.31 -0.11
C GLU A 88 11.51 6.99 0.42
N GLN A 89 12.21 6.36 1.38
CA GLN A 89 11.77 5.08 1.94
C GLN A 89 10.41 5.22 2.62
N ARG A 90 9.57 4.20 2.44
CA ARG A 90 8.24 4.16 3.05
C ARG A 90 8.38 4.01 4.56
N LEU A 91 7.74 4.93 5.27
CA LEU A 91 7.63 4.96 6.71
C LEU A 91 6.30 4.34 7.13
N THR A 92 6.28 3.59 8.23
CA THR A 92 5.03 3.17 8.86
C THR A 92 4.44 4.32 9.69
N LEU A 93 3.14 4.27 9.97
CA LEU A 93 2.50 5.29 10.81
C LEU A 93 3.10 5.33 12.22
N ASP A 94 3.49 4.19 12.79
CA ASP A 94 4.09 4.13 14.12
C ASP A 94 5.49 4.75 14.14
N GLN A 95 6.30 4.52 13.09
CA GLN A 95 7.59 5.19 12.94
C GLN A 95 7.42 6.71 12.78
N LEU A 96 6.36 7.14 12.09
CA LEU A 96 6.03 8.57 11.97
C LEU A 96 5.67 9.19 13.31
N ARG A 97 4.87 8.50 14.12
CA ARG A 97 4.50 8.93 15.48
C ARG A 97 5.74 9.07 16.36
N LEU A 98 6.63 8.08 16.36
CA LEU A 98 7.88 8.15 17.13
C LEU A 98 8.74 9.36 16.75
N LEU A 99 8.81 9.67 15.45
CA LEU A 99 9.53 10.85 14.98
C LEU A 99 8.81 12.15 15.38
N ALA A 100 7.48 12.19 15.25
CA ALA A 100 6.66 13.34 15.64
C ALA A 100 6.84 13.65 17.14
N ASP A 101 6.73 12.63 17.99
CA ASP A 101 6.95 12.73 19.44
C ASP A 101 8.38 13.19 19.76
N CYS A 102 9.37 12.69 19.03
CA CYS A 102 10.78 13.08 19.20
C CYS A 102 11.04 14.56 18.85
N TYR A 103 10.33 15.09 17.86
CA TYR A 103 10.44 16.49 17.44
C TYR A 103 9.46 17.42 18.18
N GLY A 104 8.53 16.87 18.96
CA GLY A 104 7.48 17.64 19.65
C GLY A 104 6.48 18.28 18.69
N VAL A 105 6.21 17.62 17.56
CA VAL A 105 5.23 18.05 16.54
C VAL A 105 4.13 17.02 16.40
N GLU A 106 3.01 17.37 15.78
CA GLU A 106 1.98 16.40 15.45
C GLU A 106 2.30 15.66 14.15
N VAL A 107 1.75 14.45 14.01
CA VAL A 107 1.87 13.68 12.76
C VAL A 107 1.30 14.47 11.56
N ASN A 108 0.25 15.24 11.79
CA ASN A 108 -0.39 16.08 10.78
C ASN A 108 0.54 17.18 10.26
N ASP A 109 1.38 17.76 11.12
CA ASP A 109 2.39 18.75 10.73
C ASP A 109 3.40 18.15 9.75
N ILE A 110 3.81 16.90 9.99
CA ILE A 110 4.77 16.19 9.12
C ILE A 110 4.12 15.79 7.79
N LEU A 111 2.85 15.38 7.82
CA LEU A 111 2.09 15.07 6.61
C LEU A 111 1.68 16.35 5.84
N GLY A 112 1.70 17.50 6.53
CA GLY A 112 1.28 18.78 5.99
C GLY A 112 -0.18 18.80 5.57
N VAL A 113 -1.03 18.18 6.41
CA VAL A 113 -2.49 18.16 6.29
C VAL A 113 -3.08 18.88 7.48
N ASP A 114 -3.87 19.91 7.23
CA ASP A 114 -4.71 20.53 8.25
C ASP A 114 -6.01 19.72 8.29
N VAL A 115 -6.23 19.00 9.39
CA VAL A 115 -7.49 18.28 9.62
C VAL A 115 -8.27 19.11 10.64
N GLU A 116 -9.29 19.85 10.17
CA GLU A 116 -10.29 20.52 11.02
C GLU A 116 -11.23 19.52 11.70
#